data_AF-A0ABC8K1L7-F1
#
_entry.id   AF-A0ABC8K1L7-F1
#
_cell.length_a   1.000
_cell.length_b   1.000
_cell.length_c   1.000
_cell.angle_alpha   90.00
_cell.angle_beta   90.00
_cell.angle_gamma   90.00
#
_symmetry.space_group_name_H-M   'P 1'
#
loop_
_entity.id
_entity.type
_entity.pdbx_description
1 polymer ?
#
loop_
_entity_poly.entity_id
_entity_poly.type
_entity_poly.pdbx_seq_one_letter_code
_entity_poly.pdbx_strand_id
1 'polypeptide(L)'
;MSRDIEDEIRDEKNPRPLDEDDIALLKTYGLGPYSAPIKKVEKEIKDLAKKINDLCGIKESDTGLAPPSQWDLVSDKQMMQEEQPLQVARCTKIISPNTEDAKYVINVKQIAKFVVGLGDKVSPTDIEEGMRVGVDRNKYQIQIPLPPKIDPSVTMMTVEEKPDVTYNDVGGCKEQIEKMREVCY
;
A
#
# COMPACT_ATOMS: atom_id res chain seq x y z
N MET A 1 -48.14 18.45 65.99
CA MET A 1 -48.48 18.88 64.62
C MET A 1 -47.20 19.23 63.87
N SER A 2 -46.30 18.26 63.69
CA SER A 2 -44.99 18.51 63.05
C SER A 2 -44.45 17.29 62.28
N ARG A 3 -45.23 16.20 62.18
CA ARG A 3 -44.83 15.00 61.43
C ARG A 3 -45.45 14.95 60.03
N ASP A 4 -46.54 15.67 59.80
CA ASP A 4 -47.24 15.65 58.50
C ASP A 4 -46.61 16.58 57.45
N ILE A 5 -45.79 17.56 57.86
CA ILE A 5 -45.15 18.54 56.96
C ILE A 5 -43.83 17.99 56.37
N GLU A 6 -43.13 17.10 57.08
CA GLU A 6 -41.86 16.53 56.60
C GLU A 6 -42.07 15.46 55.51
N ASP A 7 -43.24 14.80 55.48
CA ASP A 7 -43.57 13.80 54.46
C ASP A 7 -44.06 14.46 53.15
N GLU A 8 -44.77 15.60 53.19
CA GLU A 8 -45.11 16.37 51.97
C GLU A 8 -43.86 16.96 51.27
N ILE A 9 -42.85 17.39 52.04
CA ILE A 9 -41.61 17.96 51.50
C ILE A 9 -40.68 16.88 50.90
N ARG A 10 -40.85 15.61 51.30
CA ARG A 10 -40.05 14.48 50.77
C ARG A 10 -40.53 14.01 49.39
N ASP A 11 -41.82 14.12 49.11
CA ASP A 11 -42.40 13.77 47.81
C ASP A 11 -42.10 14.80 46.70
N GLU A 12 -41.78 16.06 47.04
CA GLU A 12 -41.33 17.06 46.05
C GLU A 12 -39.89 16.84 45.56
N LYS A 13 -39.06 16.09 46.30
CA LYS A 13 -37.63 15.89 45.96
C LYS A 13 -37.37 14.73 45.01
N ASN A 14 -38.36 13.91 44.71
CA ASN A 14 -38.21 12.82 43.76
C ASN A 14 -39.30 12.96 42.67
N PRO A 15 -38.99 13.57 41.52
CA PRO A 15 -39.99 13.74 40.47
C PRO A 15 -40.55 12.37 40.08
N ARG A 16 -41.88 12.29 39.96
CA ARG A 16 -42.55 11.06 39.51
C ARG A 16 -41.91 10.62 38.19
N PRO A 17 -41.56 9.32 38.03
CA PRO A 17 -41.01 8.85 36.78
C PRO A 17 -42.00 9.16 35.65
N LEU A 18 -41.48 9.65 34.53
CA LEU A 18 -42.29 9.99 33.37
C LEU A 18 -43.02 8.73 32.88
N ASP A 19 -44.35 8.84 32.73
CA ASP A 19 -45.15 7.75 32.18
C ASP A 19 -44.88 7.59 30.67
N GLU A 20 -45.18 6.43 30.09
CA GLU A 20 -44.90 6.13 28.67
C GLU A 20 -45.58 7.15 27.72
N ASP A 21 -46.72 7.70 28.16
CA ASP A 21 -47.44 8.77 27.48
C ASP A 21 -46.73 10.13 27.56
N ASP A 22 -46.08 10.47 28.69
CA ASP A 22 -45.28 11.68 28.83
C ASP A 22 -44.04 11.60 27.93
N ILE A 23 -43.43 10.42 27.81
CA ILE A 23 -42.30 10.16 26.93
C ILE A 23 -42.72 10.29 25.45
N ALA A 24 -43.92 9.85 25.09
CA ALA A 24 -44.46 10.00 23.74
C ALA A 24 -44.76 11.46 23.40
N LEU A 25 -45.31 12.23 24.34
CA LEU A 25 -45.53 13.67 24.18
C LEU A 25 -44.19 14.40 24.00
N LEU A 26 -43.18 14.05 24.79
CA LEU A 26 -41.85 14.67 24.70
C LEU A 26 -41.12 14.32 23.40
N LYS A 27 -41.32 13.10 22.87
CA LYS A 27 -40.76 12.68 21.57
C LYS A 27 -41.42 13.38 20.40
N THR A 28 -42.71 13.71 20.50
CA THR A 28 -43.44 14.44 19.44
C THR A 28 -43.19 15.94 19.52
N TYR A 29 -42.88 16.47 20.71
CA TYR A 29 -42.54 17.87 20.91
C TYR A 29 -41.19 18.20 20.26
N GLY A 30 -41.23 18.96 19.16
CA GLY A 30 -40.04 19.39 18.41
C GLY A 30 -39.76 18.61 17.12
N LEU A 31 -40.53 17.56 16.81
CA LEU A 31 -40.48 16.93 15.49
C LEU A 31 -41.51 17.59 14.56
N GLY A 32 -41.02 18.33 13.56
CA GLY A 32 -41.88 18.86 12.51
C GLY A 32 -42.61 17.73 11.73
N PRO A 33 -43.77 18.00 11.10
CA PRO A 33 -44.57 16.98 10.39
C PRO A 33 -43.79 16.16 9.35
N TYR A 34 -42.70 16.73 8.81
CA TYR A 34 -41.86 16.11 7.80
C TYR A 34 -40.60 15.40 8.35
N SER A 35 -40.32 15.46 9.65
CA SER A 35 -39.09 14.90 10.22
C SER A 35 -39.02 13.36 10.08
N ALA A 36 -40.14 12.68 10.32
CA ALA A 36 -40.24 11.23 10.18
C ALA A 36 -40.07 10.74 8.72
N PRO A 37 -40.76 11.30 7.71
CA PRO A 37 -40.56 10.88 6.33
C PRO A 37 -39.15 11.21 5.80
N ILE A 38 -38.53 12.33 6.21
CA ILE A 38 -37.14 12.66 5.82
C ILE A 38 -36.17 11.60 6.35
N LYS A 39 -36.26 11.25 7.64
CA LYS A 39 -35.39 10.20 8.23
C LYS A 39 -35.59 8.83 7.57
N LYS A 40 -36.82 8.51 7.16
CA LYS A 40 -37.12 7.27 6.44
C LYS A 40 -36.44 7.26 5.06
N VAL A 41 -36.57 8.35 4.30
CA VAL A 41 -35.93 8.49 2.98
C VAL A 41 -34.40 8.50 3.09
N GLU A 42 -33.81 9.17 4.08
CA GLU A 42 -32.37 9.13 4.31
C GLU A 42 -31.84 7.72 4.60
N LYS A 43 -32.62 6.93 5.36
CA LYS A 43 -32.28 5.53 5.63
C LYS A 43 -32.35 4.68 4.36
N GLU A 44 -33.39 4.87 3.54
CA GLU A 44 -33.54 4.18 2.25
C GLU A 44 -32.42 4.53 1.27
N ILE A 45 -31.98 5.80 1.21
CA ILE A 45 -30.82 6.23 0.40
C ILE A 45 -29.54 5.54 0.86
N LYS A 46 -29.30 5.45 2.17
CA LYS A 46 -28.12 4.76 2.72
C LYS A 46 -28.16 3.25 2.42
N ASP A 47 -29.32 2.62 2.52
CA ASP A 47 -29.47 1.20 2.23
C ASP A 47 -29.33 0.89 0.73
N LEU A 48 -29.81 1.77 -0.14
CA LEU A 48 -29.60 1.69 -1.60
C LEU A 48 -28.12 1.89 -1.96
N ALA A 49 -27.44 2.87 -1.36
CA ALA A 49 -26.01 3.09 -1.59
C ALA A 49 -25.17 1.87 -1.21
N LYS A 50 -25.50 1.20 -0.09
CA LYS A 50 -24.86 -0.06 0.31
C LYS A 50 -25.11 -1.18 -0.70
N LYS A 51 -26.36 -1.37 -1.14
CA LYS A 51 -26.70 -2.38 -2.17
C LYS A 51 -25.96 -2.13 -3.48
N ILE A 52 -25.82 -0.87 -3.89
CA ILE A 52 -25.07 -0.48 -5.10
C ILE A 52 -23.58 -0.82 -4.91
N ASN A 53 -22.97 -0.50 -3.77
CA ASN A 53 -21.58 -0.84 -3.51
C ASN A 53 -21.33 -2.36 -3.47
N ASP A 54 -22.24 -3.13 -2.86
CA ASP A 54 -22.17 -4.59 -2.82
C ASP A 54 -22.33 -5.21 -4.21
N LEU A 55 -23.24 -4.69 -5.05
CA LEU A 55 -23.43 -5.11 -6.44
C LEU A 55 -22.27 -4.70 -7.36
N CYS A 56 -21.74 -3.50 -7.16
CA CYS A 56 -20.60 -2.99 -7.92
C CYS A 56 -19.32 -3.76 -7.60
N GLY A 57 -19.32 -4.58 -6.54
CA GLY A 57 -18.17 -5.40 -6.18
C GLY A 57 -16.98 -4.55 -5.75
N ILE A 58 -17.21 -3.32 -5.27
CA ILE A 58 -16.18 -2.48 -4.62
C ILE A 58 -15.98 -3.01 -3.21
N LYS A 59 -15.64 -4.28 -3.14
CA LYS A 59 -15.11 -4.92 -1.96
C LYS A 59 -13.69 -5.24 -2.34
N GLU A 60 -12.74 -4.54 -1.73
CA GLU A 60 -11.32 -4.83 -1.89
C GLU A 60 -11.16 -6.33 -1.70
N SER A 61 -10.84 -7.00 -2.79
CA SER A 61 -10.66 -8.43 -2.75
C SER A 61 -9.36 -8.67 -1.99
N ASP A 62 -9.39 -9.48 -0.93
CA ASP A 62 -8.20 -9.85 -0.15
C ASP A 62 -7.10 -10.55 -0.99
N THR A 63 -7.33 -10.74 -2.29
CA THR A 63 -6.38 -11.23 -3.27
C THR A 63 -5.29 -10.23 -3.63
N GLY A 64 -5.37 -8.99 -3.13
CA GLY A 64 -4.38 -7.93 -3.39
C GLY A 64 -4.39 -7.41 -4.82
N LEU A 65 -5.45 -7.71 -5.58
CA LEU A 65 -5.66 -7.19 -6.93
C LEU A 65 -6.29 -5.80 -6.85
N ALA A 66 -5.84 -4.90 -7.72
CA ALA A 66 -6.49 -3.61 -7.93
C ALA A 66 -7.97 -3.82 -8.32
N PRO A 67 -8.88 -2.88 -8.01
CA PRO A 67 -10.26 -2.98 -8.43
C PRO A 67 -10.35 -3.08 -9.96
N PRO A 68 -11.24 -3.91 -10.53
CA PRO A 68 -11.35 -4.09 -11.98
C PRO A 68 -11.59 -2.79 -12.77
N SER A 69 -12.18 -1.78 -12.16
CA SER A 69 -12.37 -0.45 -12.76
C SER A 69 -11.07 0.32 -13.00
N GLN A 70 -10.01 -0.05 -12.31
CA GLN A 70 -8.68 0.55 -12.44
C GLN A 70 -7.78 -0.25 -13.38
N TRP A 71 -8.25 -1.37 -13.93
CA TRP A 71 -7.47 -2.17 -14.87
C TRP A 71 -7.45 -1.47 -16.24
N ASP A 72 -6.25 -1.23 -16.76
CA ASP A 72 -6.06 -0.79 -18.13
C ASP A 72 -5.87 -2.00 -19.05
N LEU A 73 -6.99 -2.55 -19.52
CA LEU A 73 -7.06 -3.71 -20.40
C LEU A 73 -6.27 -3.54 -21.70
N VAL A 74 -6.09 -2.31 -22.18
CA VAL A 74 -5.38 -2.02 -23.44
C VAL A 74 -3.88 -2.15 -23.21
N SER A 75 -3.38 -1.51 -22.16
CA SER A 75 -1.97 -1.63 -21.74
C SER A 75 -1.61 -3.06 -21.37
N ASP A 76 -2.48 -3.76 -20.62
CA ASP A 76 -2.26 -5.16 -20.23
C ASP A 76 -2.16 -6.09 -21.44
N LYS A 77 -3.02 -5.87 -22.45
CA LYS A 77 -2.99 -6.64 -23.70
C LYS A 77 -1.71 -6.37 -24.49
N GLN A 78 -1.24 -5.13 -24.52
CA GLN A 78 0.00 -4.78 -25.19
C GLN A 78 1.21 -5.41 -24.49
N MET A 79 1.25 -5.38 -23.16
CA MET A 79 2.30 -6.04 -22.37
C MET A 79 2.35 -7.55 -22.64
N MET A 80 1.20 -8.24 -22.67
CA MET A 80 1.16 -9.67 -23.00
C MET A 80 1.64 -10.00 -24.43
N GLN A 81 1.51 -9.05 -25.37
CA GLN A 81 1.85 -9.26 -26.76
C GLN A 81 3.30 -8.90 -27.09
N GLU A 82 3.85 -7.87 -26.44
CA GLU A 82 5.22 -7.39 -26.66
C GLU A 82 6.25 -8.05 -25.74
N GLU A 83 5.90 -8.37 -24.49
CA GLU A 83 6.82 -8.88 -23.50
C GLU A 83 6.64 -10.39 -23.31
N GLN A 84 7.37 -11.17 -24.09
CA GLN A 84 7.51 -12.61 -23.82
C GLN A 84 8.23 -12.83 -22.48
N PRO A 85 7.89 -13.88 -21.71
CA PRO A 85 8.45 -14.10 -20.38
C PRO A 85 9.96 -14.38 -20.45
N LEU A 86 10.76 -13.37 -20.11
CA LEU A 86 12.21 -13.44 -20.08
C LEU A 86 12.68 -14.30 -18.91
N GLN A 87 13.66 -15.17 -19.18
CA GLN A 87 14.38 -15.90 -18.15
C GLN A 87 15.50 -15.03 -17.59
N VAL A 88 15.60 -15.04 -16.26
CA VAL A 88 16.62 -14.28 -15.55
C VAL A 88 17.95 -15.02 -15.61
N ALA A 89 19.00 -14.31 -16.02
CA ALA A 89 20.36 -14.82 -16.00
C ALA A 89 21.38 -13.77 -15.54
N ARG A 90 22.64 -14.18 -15.33
CA ARG A 90 23.74 -13.28 -14.97
C ARG A 90 24.82 -13.31 -16.04
N CYS A 91 25.22 -12.14 -16.54
CA CYS A 91 26.41 -12.02 -17.38
C CYS A 91 27.66 -12.25 -16.52
N THR A 92 28.49 -13.19 -16.91
CA THR A 92 29.74 -13.51 -16.18
C THR A 92 30.96 -12.94 -16.84
N LYS A 93 31.01 -12.97 -18.17
CA LYS A 93 32.18 -12.54 -18.92
C LYS A 93 31.77 -12.04 -20.31
N ILE A 94 32.42 -10.99 -20.78
CA ILE A 94 32.27 -10.49 -22.14
C ILE A 94 33.43 -11.03 -22.98
N ILE A 95 33.13 -11.62 -24.12
CA ILE A 95 34.10 -12.14 -25.08
C ILE A 95 34.07 -11.23 -26.30
N SER A 96 35.20 -10.56 -26.56
CA SER A 96 35.42 -9.56 -27.61
C SER A 96 34.71 -8.23 -27.35
N PRO A 97 35.30 -7.33 -26.55
CA PRO A 97 34.91 -5.93 -26.59
C PRO A 97 35.26 -5.38 -27.99
N ASN A 98 34.36 -4.61 -28.60
CA ASN A 98 34.61 -3.78 -29.78
C ASN A 98 34.48 -4.43 -31.19
N THR A 99 33.69 -5.50 -31.35
CA THR A 99 33.29 -6.03 -32.67
C THR A 99 31.77 -6.17 -32.77
N GLU A 100 31.20 -6.05 -33.97
CA GLU A 100 29.75 -6.16 -34.24
C GLU A 100 29.13 -7.48 -33.74
N ASP A 101 29.94 -8.53 -33.55
CA ASP A 101 29.57 -9.82 -32.95
C ASP A 101 30.05 -9.96 -31.49
N ALA A 102 29.71 -9.01 -30.62
CA ALA A 102 30.00 -9.14 -29.19
C ALA A 102 29.32 -10.40 -28.61
N LYS A 103 30.11 -11.29 -28.00
CA LYS A 103 29.63 -12.55 -27.42
C LYS A 103 29.66 -12.46 -25.91
N TYR A 104 28.57 -12.86 -25.27
CA TYR A 104 28.40 -12.77 -23.83
C TYR A 104 28.28 -14.15 -23.21
N VAL A 105 29.01 -14.39 -22.13
CA VAL A 105 28.89 -15.63 -21.35
C VAL A 105 27.90 -15.41 -20.24
N ILE A 106 26.75 -16.07 -20.34
CA ILE A 106 25.66 -15.99 -19.38
C ILE A 106 25.63 -17.24 -18.52
N ASN A 107 25.35 -17.07 -17.22
CA ASN A 107 25.05 -18.15 -16.30
C ASN A 107 23.56 -18.17 -15.95
N VAL A 108 22.86 -19.23 -16.36
CA VAL A 108 21.45 -19.47 -16.01
C VAL A 108 21.39 -20.41 -14.82
N LYS A 109 20.78 -19.97 -13.72
CA LYS A 109 20.83 -20.66 -12.40
C LYS A 109 20.40 -22.14 -12.43
N GLN A 110 19.49 -22.52 -13.34
CA GLN A 110 18.91 -23.86 -13.39
C GLN A 110 19.59 -24.81 -14.39
N ILE A 111 20.37 -24.30 -15.35
CA ILE A 111 20.73 -25.07 -16.55
C ILE A 111 22.26 -25.15 -16.69
N ALA A 112 22.92 -24.08 -17.15
CA ALA A 112 24.37 -24.04 -17.36
C ALA A 112 24.84 -22.63 -17.78
N LYS A 113 26.11 -22.54 -18.20
CA LYS A 113 26.69 -21.37 -18.86
C LYS A 113 26.50 -21.46 -20.38
N PHE A 114 26.07 -20.37 -21.01
CA PHE A 114 25.87 -20.26 -22.46
C PHE A 114 26.62 -19.08 -23.04
N VAL A 115 27.05 -19.18 -24.29
CA VAL A 115 27.59 -18.05 -25.07
C VAL A 115 26.47 -17.53 -25.95
N VAL A 116 26.12 -16.27 -25.78
CA VAL A 116 24.97 -15.67 -26.46
C VAL A 116 25.36 -14.37 -27.17
N GLY A 117 24.57 -14.00 -28.18
CA GLY A 117 24.66 -12.71 -28.83
C GLY A 117 23.83 -11.64 -28.13
N LEU A 118 24.10 -10.40 -28.52
CA LEU A 118 23.28 -9.25 -28.16
C LEU A 118 21.91 -9.32 -28.88
N GLY A 119 20.84 -8.81 -28.26
CA GLY A 119 19.54 -8.61 -28.92
C GLY A 119 19.38 -7.19 -29.46
N ASP A 120 18.40 -6.98 -30.34
CA ASP A 120 18.23 -5.72 -31.08
C ASP A 120 17.87 -4.49 -30.21
N LYS A 121 17.44 -4.72 -28.96
CA LYS A 121 16.97 -3.66 -28.05
C LYS A 121 18.04 -3.12 -27.08
N VAL A 122 19.25 -3.70 -27.07
CA VAL A 122 20.30 -3.34 -26.12
C VAL A 122 21.57 -2.96 -26.87
N SER A 123 22.32 -1.99 -26.33
CA SER A 123 23.63 -1.63 -26.88
C SER A 123 24.75 -2.38 -26.15
N PRO A 124 25.89 -2.66 -26.80
CA PRO A 124 27.03 -3.30 -26.14
C PRO A 124 27.58 -2.51 -24.93
N THR A 125 27.31 -1.20 -24.87
CA THR A 125 27.68 -0.29 -23.78
C THR A 125 26.89 -0.52 -22.50
N ASP A 126 25.69 -1.07 -22.60
CA ASP A 126 24.75 -1.16 -21.46
C ASP A 126 24.93 -2.48 -20.69
N ILE A 127 25.83 -3.35 -21.17
CA ILE A 127 26.06 -4.68 -20.60
C ILE A 127 27.43 -4.72 -19.93
N GLU A 128 27.42 -4.70 -18.61
CA GLU A 128 28.61 -4.91 -17.78
C GLU A 128 28.70 -6.36 -17.27
N GLU A 129 29.93 -6.78 -16.96
CA GLU A 129 30.17 -8.07 -16.32
C GLU A 129 29.57 -8.09 -14.90
N GLY A 130 28.85 -9.16 -14.56
CA GLY A 130 28.19 -9.31 -13.27
C GLY A 130 26.74 -8.83 -13.22
N MET A 131 26.29 -8.09 -14.24
CA MET A 131 24.92 -7.58 -14.33
C MET A 131 23.89 -8.70 -14.51
N ARG A 132 22.68 -8.48 -13.99
CA ARG A 132 21.53 -9.37 -14.18
C ARG A 132 20.89 -9.01 -15.52
N VAL A 133 20.62 -9.98 -16.37
CA VAL A 133 20.04 -9.75 -17.71
C VAL A 133 18.84 -10.64 -17.93
N GLY A 134 17.84 -10.11 -18.63
CA GLY A 134 16.69 -10.85 -19.15
C GLY A 134 17.05 -11.49 -20.48
N VAL A 135 16.94 -12.80 -20.53
CA VAL A 135 17.29 -13.64 -21.67
C VAL A 135 16.04 -14.33 -22.20
N ASP A 136 15.88 -14.41 -23.51
CA ASP A 136 14.76 -15.16 -24.11
C ASP A 136 14.89 -16.67 -23.89
N ARG A 137 13.76 -17.38 -23.70
CA ARG A 137 13.75 -18.84 -23.44
C ARG A 137 14.15 -19.68 -24.65
N ASN A 138 13.85 -19.21 -25.86
CA ASN A 138 14.03 -20.00 -27.08
C ASN A 138 15.39 -19.75 -27.72
N LYS A 139 15.75 -18.48 -27.93
CA LYS A 139 16.97 -18.10 -28.66
C LYS A 139 18.13 -17.67 -27.76
N TYR A 140 17.92 -17.62 -26.45
CA TYR A 140 18.88 -17.19 -25.45
C TYR A 140 19.56 -15.84 -25.76
N GLN A 141 18.85 -14.87 -26.33
CA GLN A 141 19.39 -13.54 -26.61
C GLN A 141 19.12 -12.58 -25.44
N ILE A 142 20.05 -11.65 -25.19
CA ILE A 142 19.89 -10.61 -24.17
C ILE A 142 18.89 -9.57 -24.70
N GLN A 143 17.80 -9.34 -23.98
CA GLN A 143 16.76 -8.37 -24.35
C GLN A 143 16.77 -7.11 -23.47
N ILE A 144 16.95 -7.29 -22.16
CA ILE A 144 16.90 -6.17 -21.21
C ILE A 144 17.88 -6.37 -20.05
N PRO A 145 18.67 -5.35 -19.67
CA PRO A 145 19.41 -5.37 -18.42
C PRO A 145 18.43 -5.23 -17.24
N LEU A 146 18.53 -6.13 -16.27
CA LEU A 146 17.74 -6.10 -15.04
C LEU A 146 18.55 -5.46 -13.93
N PRO A 147 17.91 -4.72 -13.01
CA PRO A 147 18.60 -4.17 -11.84
C PRO A 147 19.37 -5.24 -11.07
N PRO A 148 20.52 -4.89 -10.49
CA PRO A 148 21.29 -5.82 -9.67
C PRO A 148 20.43 -6.28 -8.48
N LYS A 149 20.72 -7.48 -7.99
CA LYS A 149 20.00 -8.00 -6.84
C LYS A 149 20.40 -7.21 -5.59
N ILE A 150 19.52 -6.31 -5.16
CA ILE A 150 19.60 -5.73 -3.83
C ILE A 150 18.91 -6.70 -2.87
N ASP A 151 19.54 -6.99 -1.73
CA ASP A 151 18.95 -7.89 -0.74
C ASP A 151 17.78 -7.17 -0.04
N PRO A 152 16.54 -7.67 -0.16
CA PRO A 152 15.38 -7.04 0.46
C PRO A 152 15.51 -6.94 1.98
N SER A 153 16.23 -7.88 2.61
CA SER A 153 16.46 -7.91 4.04
C SER A 153 17.33 -6.74 4.50
N VAL A 154 18.22 -6.25 3.64
CA VAL A 154 19.10 -5.11 3.95
C VAL A 154 18.41 -3.79 3.64
N THR A 155 17.65 -3.69 2.54
CA THR A 155 16.89 -2.47 2.22
C THR A 155 15.78 -2.20 3.23
N MET A 156 15.09 -3.24 3.72
CA MET A 156 14.08 -3.06 4.78
C MET A 156 14.68 -2.68 6.14
N MET A 157 15.99 -2.87 6.33
CA MET A 157 16.70 -2.39 7.53
C MET A 157 17.17 -0.94 7.39
N THR A 158 17.11 -0.35 6.20
CA THR A 158 17.42 1.07 6.04
C THR A 158 16.25 1.89 6.57
N VAL A 159 16.56 2.89 7.39
CA VAL A 159 15.55 3.77 8.00
C VAL A 159 15.03 4.71 6.93
N GLU A 160 13.85 4.42 6.38
CA GLU A 160 13.21 5.24 5.34
C GLU A 160 12.70 6.58 5.90
N GLU A 161 12.26 6.60 7.15
CA GLU A 161 11.64 7.76 7.77
C GLU A 161 12.54 8.31 8.88
N LYS A 162 12.98 9.56 8.72
CA LYS A 162 13.83 10.23 9.70
C LYS A 162 13.10 10.30 11.06
N PRO A 163 13.65 9.73 12.14
CA PRO A 163 13.02 9.83 13.46
C PRO A 163 13.02 11.29 13.94
N ASP A 164 11.94 11.71 14.61
CA ASP A 164 11.75 13.07 15.12
C ASP A 164 12.46 13.32 16.47
N VAL A 165 13.51 12.56 16.78
CA VAL A 165 14.27 12.73 18.03
C VAL A 165 15.34 13.79 17.82
N THR A 166 15.33 14.81 18.68
CA THR A 166 16.33 15.88 18.63
C THR A 166 17.47 15.58 19.61
N TYR A 167 18.68 16.07 19.31
CA TYR A 167 19.82 15.94 20.23
C TYR A 167 19.60 16.60 21.61
N ASN A 168 18.56 17.42 21.75
CA ASN A 168 18.15 18.03 23.02
C ASN A 168 17.42 17.05 23.95
N ASP A 169 16.86 15.96 23.41
CA ASP A 169 16.19 14.91 24.18
C ASP A 169 17.19 13.93 24.82
N VAL A 170 18.46 13.99 24.42
CA VAL A 170 19.55 13.17 24.99
C VAL A 170 20.22 13.93 26.14
N GLY A 171 19.69 13.77 27.35
CA GLY A 171 20.21 14.40 28.57
C GLY A 171 21.53 13.77 29.07
N GLY A 172 22.45 14.62 29.54
CA GLY A 172 23.61 14.19 30.36
C GLY A 172 24.91 13.85 29.62
N CYS A 173 24.90 13.68 28.31
CA CYS A 173 26.07 13.25 27.51
C CYS A 173 26.56 14.31 26.52
N LYS A 174 26.68 15.57 26.96
CA LYS A 174 27.02 16.71 26.08
C LYS A 174 28.40 16.58 25.41
N GLU A 175 29.41 16.11 26.14
CA GLU A 175 30.78 15.97 25.64
C GLU A 175 30.90 14.85 24.58
N GLN A 176 30.15 13.76 24.74
CA GLN A 176 30.11 12.66 23.78
C GLN A 176 29.32 13.05 22.53
N ILE A 177 28.21 13.78 22.67
CA ILE A 177 27.44 14.30 21.53
C ILE A 177 28.29 15.25 20.69
N GLU A 178 29.11 16.10 21.33
CA GLU A 178 30.01 17.02 20.63
C GLU A 178 31.11 16.28 19.86
N LYS A 179 31.77 15.29 20.49
CA LYS A 179 32.73 14.41 19.79
C LYS A 179 32.10 13.63 18.64
N MET A 180 30.88 13.13 18.80
CA MET A 180 30.17 12.41 17.74
C MET A 180 29.76 13.36 16.60
N ARG A 181 29.40 14.61 16.92
CA ARG A 181 29.12 15.66 15.95
C ARG A 181 30.36 16.05 15.15
N GLU A 182 31.53 16.11 15.77
CA GLU A 182 32.81 16.38 15.08
C GLU A 182 33.24 15.25 14.13
N VAL A 183 32.81 14.01 14.37
CA VAL A 183 33.13 12.84 13.53
C VAL A 183 32.13 12.63 12.40
N CYS A 184 30.86 12.98 12.62
CA CYS A 184 29.79 12.83 11.63
C CYS A 184 29.62 14.06 10.72
N TYR A 185 30.31 15.18 11.01
CA TYR A 185 30.55 16.28 10.08
C TYR A 185 31.78 16.00 9.22
#